data_AF-A0A7S0NVH5-F1
#
_entry.id   AF-A0A7S0NVH5-F1
#
_cell.length_a   1.000
_cell.length_b   1.000
_cell.length_c   1.000
_cell.angle_alpha   90.00
_cell.angle_beta   90.00
_cell.angle_gamma   90.00
#
_symmetry.space_group_name_H-M   'P 1'
#
loop_
_entity.id
_entity.type
_entity.pdbx_description
1 polymer ?
#
loop_
_entity_poly.entity_id
_entity_poly.type
_entity_poly.pdbx_seq_one_letter_code
_entity_poly.pdbx_strand_id
1 'polypeptide(L)'
;SIIGLKWRMQEGALVLLLGALPLALAELQCREQGPWPCDEYGCPAPTVGCEVLVGGGCRTKMASMWDRPPVDFGEGLVRDYCMRTCKRCDREFARLGTQGRIEG
;
A
#
# COMPACT_ATOMS: atom_id res chain seq x y z
N SER A 1 -11.05 17.01 -56.62
CA SER A 1 -10.01 17.30 -55.61
C SER A 1 -10.64 17.80 -54.33
N ILE A 2 -9.97 17.52 -53.22
CA ILE A 2 -10.52 17.24 -51.89
C ILE A 2 -10.83 18.53 -51.11
N ILE A 3 -11.97 18.51 -50.42
CA ILE A 3 -12.44 19.51 -49.46
C ILE A 3 -11.48 19.52 -48.26
N GLY A 4 -10.75 20.62 -48.08
CA GLY A 4 -9.92 20.84 -46.90
C GLY A 4 -10.76 21.24 -45.70
N LEU A 5 -11.37 20.27 -45.01
CA LEU A 5 -11.91 20.49 -43.67
C LEU A 5 -10.74 20.63 -42.68
N LYS A 6 -10.57 21.86 -42.20
CA LYS A 6 -9.64 22.22 -41.13
C LYS A 6 -10.19 21.67 -39.81
N TRP A 7 -9.63 20.56 -39.34
CA TRP A 7 -10.00 19.95 -38.07
C TRP A 7 -9.54 20.85 -36.92
N ARG A 8 -10.52 21.35 -36.16
CA ARG A 8 -10.36 21.97 -34.85
C ARG A 8 -10.70 20.90 -33.81
N MET A 9 -9.67 20.29 -33.21
CA MET A 9 -9.70 19.34 -32.09
C MET A 9 -8.39 19.61 -31.34
N GLN A 10 -8.24 19.66 -30.01
CA GLN A 10 -8.96 19.02 -28.92
C GLN A 10 -8.39 19.64 -27.62
N GLU A 11 -9.13 20.49 -26.91
CA GLU A 11 -8.68 21.04 -25.59
C GLU A 11 -9.30 20.30 -24.40
N GLY A 12 -10.09 19.24 -24.64
CA GLY A 12 -10.86 18.53 -23.62
C GLY A 12 -10.20 17.28 -23.00
N ALA A 13 -9.09 16.79 -23.55
CA ALA A 13 -8.49 15.53 -23.09
C ALA A 13 -7.67 15.66 -21.80
N LEU A 14 -7.21 16.87 -21.46
CA LEU A 14 -6.30 17.08 -20.33
C LEU A 14 -7.01 17.03 -18.97
N VAL A 15 -8.29 17.43 -18.91
CA VAL A 15 -9.03 17.57 -17.65
C VAL A 15 -9.47 16.21 -17.07
N LEU A 16 -9.70 15.21 -17.92
CA LEU A 16 -10.13 13.88 -17.46
C LEU A 16 -9.00 13.01 -16.90
N LEU A 17 -7.74 13.33 -17.17
CA LEU A 17 -6.60 12.58 -16.65
C LEU A 17 -6.24 12.95 -15.20
N LEU A 18 -6.60 14.15 -14.73
CA LEU A 18 -6.26 14.62 -13.38
C LEU A 18 -7.16 14.04 -12.27
N GLY A 19 -8.36 13.54 -12.61
CA GLY A 19 -9.29 12.98 -11.62
C GLY A 19 -8.97 11.56 -11.17
N ALA A 20 -8.15 10.80 -11.92
CA ALA A 20 -7.87 9.39 -11.64
C ALA A 20 -6.56 9.16 -10.87
N LEU A 21 -5.65 10.14 -10.83
CA LEU A 21 -4.38 10.04 -10.10
C LEU A 21 -4.50 9.78 -8.59
N PRO A 22 -5.43 10.40 -7.83
CA PRO A 22 -5.43 10.26 -6.37
C PRO A 22 -5.83 8.86 -5.89
N LEU A 23 -6.67 8.14 -6.63
CA LEU A 23 -7.11 6.79 -6.26
C LEU A 23 -5.98 5.75 -6.44
N ALA A 24 -5.22 5.84 -7.53
CA ALA A 24 -4.10 4.93 -7.78
C ALA A 24 -2.96 5.08 -6.74
N LEU A 25 -2.72 6.30 -6.24
CA LEU A 25 -1.71 6.54 -5.21
C LEU A 25 -2.12 5.99 -3.84
N ALA A 26 -3.41 6.04 -3.52
CA ALA A 26 -3.88 5.61 -2.22
C ALA A 26 -3.91 4.07 -2.10
N GLU A 27 -4.21 3.35 -3.18
CA GLU A 27 -4.03 1.88 -3.23
C GLU A 27 -2.56 1.48 -3.09
N LEU A 28 -1.63 2.28 -3.60
CA LEU A 28 -0.20 2.03 -3.50
C LEU A 28 0.32 2.15 -2.05
N GLN A 29 -0.29 3.01 -1.25
CA GLN A 29 0.11 3.23 0.15
C GLN A 29 -0.45 2.19 1.12
N CYS A 30 -1.44 1.39 0.70
CA CYS A 30 -2.03 0.32 1.50
C CYS A 30 -1.66 -1.06 0.94
N ARG A 31 -0.36 -1.32 0.75
CA ARG A 31 0.12 -2.61 0.28
C ARG A 31 0.83 -3.37 1.39
N GLU A 32 0.54 -4.66 1.49
CA GLU A 32 1.33 -5.59 2.30
C GLU A 32 2.69 -5.80 1.61
N GLN A 33 3.79 -5.73 2.35
CA GLN A 33 5.16 -5.76 1.80
C GLN A 33 5.75 -7.19 1.64
N GLY A 34 5.08 -8.21 2.14
CA GLY A 34 5.50 -9.62 2.03
C GLY A 34 5.11 -10.30 0.72
N PRO A 35 5.28 -11.62 0.61
CA PRO A 35 5.70 -12.56 1.67
C PRO A 35 7.23 -12.56 1.90
N TRP A 36 7.66 -12.99 3.09
CA TRP A 36 9.07 -13.05 3.49
C TRP A 36 9.57 -14.48 3.63
N PRO A 37 10.85 -14.76 3.33
CA PRO A 37 11.43 -16.09 3.53
C PRO A 37 11.42 -16.48 5.01
N CYS A 38 11.22 -17.76 5.26
CA CYS A 38 11.24 -18.37 6.58
C CYS A 38 11.93 -19.74 6.47
N ASP A 39 13.26 -19.71 6.52
CA ASP A 39 14.12 -20.90 6.39
C ASP A 39 14.59 -21.45 7.75
N GLU A 40 14.00 -20.95 8.85
CA GLU A 40 14.36 -21.30 10.22
C GLU A 40 13.57 -22.50 10.74
N TYR A 41 14.09 -23.15 11.78
CA TYR A 41 13.39 -24.27 12.41
C TYR A 41 12.09 -23.78 13.07
N GLY A 42 10.96 -24.40 12.74
CA GLY A 42 9.63 -24.03 13.27
C GLY A 42 8.80 -23.12 12.37
N CYS A 43 9.30 -22.75 11.18
CA CYS A 43 8.51 -22.03 10.19
C CYS A 43 7.30 -22.85 9.70
N PRO A 44 6.09 -22.27 9.66
CA PRO A 44 4.90 -22.98 9.18
C PRO A 44 4.90 -23.21 7.67
N ALA A 45 5.70 -22.44 6.93
CA ALA A 45 5.85 -22.49 5.48
C ALA A 45 7.20 -21.84 5.09
N PRO A 46 7.77 -22.15 3.91
CA PRO A 46 9.04 -21.56 3.45
C PRO A 46 8.96 -20.03 3.22
N THR A 47 7.74 -19.50 3.08
CA THR A 47 7.50 -18.06 3.09
C THR A 47 6.32 -17.76 4.00
N VAL A 48 6.37 -16.63 4.69
CA VAL A 48 5.32 -16.17 5.59
C VAL A 48 4.73 -14.85 5.10
N GLY A 49 3.41 -14.82 5.00
CA GLY A 49 2.64 -13.62 4.68
C GLY A 49 2.14 -12.90 5.94
N CYS A 50 1.51 -11.76 5.73
CA CYS A 50 0.95 -10.94 6.80
C CYS A 50 -0.14 -11.68 7.60
N GLU A 51 -0.87 -12.60 6.97
CA GLU A 51 -1.86 -13.47 7.60
C GLU A 51 -1.27 -14.35 8.70
N VAL A 52 0.01 -14.75 8.59
CA VAL A 52 0.72 -15.50 9.64
C VAL A 52 1.29 -14.53 10.67
N LEU A 53 1.93 -13.45 10.22
CA LEU A 53 2.65 -12.53 11.12
C LEU A 53 1.73 -11.81 12.11
N VAL A 54 0.48 -11.52 11.73
CA VAL A 54 -0.47 -10.91 12.67
C VAL A 54 -0.84 -11.80 13.86
N GLY A 55 -0.60 -13.12 13.77
CA GLY A 55 -0.72 -14.03 14.91
C GLY A 55 0.23 -13.66 16.06
N GLY A 56 1.40 -13.09 15.74
CA GLY A 56 2.34 -12.53 16.72
C GLY A 56 1.96 -11.13 17.21
N GLY A 57 0.99 -10.48 16.58
CA GLY A 57 0.44 -9.18 16.96
C GLY A 57 0.99 -7.99 16.15
N CYS A 58 0.11 -7.07 15.78
CA CYS A 58 0.43 -5.89 14.95
C CYS A 58 1.42 -4.88 15.59
N ARG A 59 1.62 -4.94 16.90
CA ARG A 59 2.57 -4.06 17.63
C ARG A 59 3.89 -4.76 17.95
N THR A 60 4.04 -6.00 17.53
CA THR A 60 5.27 -6.76 17.70
C THR A 60 6.31 -6.25 16.71
N LYS A 61 7.57 -6.18 17.15
CA LYS A 61 8.68 -5.85 16.26
C LYS A 61 8.78 -6.92 15.19
N MET A 62 8.90 -6.48 13.94
CA MET A 62 9.04 -7.36 12.79
C MET A 62 10.23 -8.31 13.02
N ALA A 63 11.40 -7.77 13.39
CA ALA A 63 12.61 -8.53 13.70
C ALA A 63 12.42 -9.66 14.73
N SER A 64 11.47 -9.54 15.67
CA SER A 64 11.22 -10.56 16.70
C SER A 64 10.44 -11.78 16.21
N MET A 65 9.96 -11.76 14.97
CA MET A 65 9.28 -12.90 14.34
C MET A 65 10.26 -13.94 13.77
N TRP A 66 11.55 -13.60 13.75
CA TRP A 66 12.64 -14.45 13.28
C TRP A 66 13.64 -14.66 14.42
N ASP A 67 14.28 -15.83 14.45
CA ASP A 67 15.43 -16.08 15.34
C ASP A 67 16.65 -15.27 14.86
N ARG A 68 16.82 -15.19 13.54
CA ARG A 68 17.82 -14.38 12.82
C ARG A 68 17.14 -13.55 11.73
N PRO A 69 16.67 -12.34 12.06
CA PRO A 69 16.06 -11.46 11.08
C PRO A 69 17.08 -10.98 10.03
N PRO A 70 16.67 -10.84 8.75
CA PRO A 70 17.39 -10.05 7.75
C PRO A 70 17.73 -8.66 8.27
N VAL A 71 18.90 -8.12 7.86
CA VAL A 71 19.39 -6.79 8.28
C VAL A 71 18.41 -5.66 7.97
N ASP A 72 17.56 -5.85 6.97
CA ASP A 72 16.59 -4.87 6.50
C ASP A 72 15.33 -4.80 7.39
N PHE A 73 15.08 -5.81 8.23
CA PHE A 73 14.03 -5.74 9.25
C PHE A 73 14.54 -4.99 10.47
N GLY A 74 14.57 -3.66 10.36
CA GLY A 74 14.90 -2.78 11.47
C GLY A 74 13.85 -2.82 12.60
N GLU A 75 13.79 -1.75 13.39
CA GLU A 75 12.86 -1.56 14.52
C GLU A 75 11.37 -1.44 14.13
N GLY A 76 11.02 -1.67 12.86
CA GLY A 76 9.65 -1.59 12.36
C GLY A 76 8.74 -2.64 13.03
N LEU A 77 7.47 -2.30 13.20
CA LEU A 77 6.46 -3.20 13.74
C LEU A 77 5.74 -3.93 12.63
N VAL A 78 5.13 -5.07 12.92
CA VAL A 78 4.32 -5.83 11.95
C VAL A 78 3.29 -4.94 11.24
N ARG A 79 2.66 -3.97 11.93
CA ARG A 79 1.72 -3.00 11.32
C ARG A 79 2.32 -2.03 10.29
N ASP A 80 3.65 -1.87 10.27
CA ASP A 80 4.34 -1.02 9.29
C ASP A 80 4.48 -1.76 7.96
N TYR A 81 4.53 -3.10 8.01
CA TYR A 81 4.64 -3.99 6.84
C TYR A 81 3.30 -4.57 6.39
N CYS A 82 2.39 -4.79 7.35
CA CYS A 82 1.10 -5.44 7.17
C CYS A 82 -0.05 -4.47 7.43
N MET A 83 -0.06 -3.35 6.71
CA MET A 83 -0.96 -2.23 6.98
C MET A 83 -2.44 -2.57 6.86
N ARG A 84 -2.83 -3.35 5.84
CA ARG A 84 -4.21 -3.77 5.61
C ARG A 84 -4.63 -4.79 6.64
N THR A 85 -3.80 -5.81 6.88
CA THR A 85 -4.12 -6.87 7.84
C THR A 85 -4.23 -6.31 9.27
N CYS A 86 -3.42 -5.29 9.60
CA CYS A 86 -3.47 -4.57 10.87
C CYS A 86 -4.46 -3.38 10.91
N LYS A 87 -5.35 -3.24 9.91
CA LYS A 87 -6.37 -2.18 9.81
C LYS A 87 -5.82 -0.77 9.98
N ARG A 88 -4.60 -0.53 9.49
CA ARG A 88 -3.95 0.77 9.50
C ARG A 88 -4.41 1.63 8.33
N CYS A 89 -4.64 1.01 7.17
CA CYS A 89 -5.12 1.74 6.00
C CYS A 89 -6.43 2.46 6.29
N ASP A 90 -7.42 1.80 6.89
CA ASP A 90 -8.72 2.41 7.22
C ASP A 90 -8.57 3.69 8.07
N ARG A 91 -7.57 3.72 8.97
CA ARG A 91 -7.28 4.89 9.79
C ARG A 91 -6.59 6.01 9.02
N GLU A 92 -5.65 5.69 8.14
CA GLU A 92 -4.98 6.68 7.30
C GLU A 92 -5.94 7.26 6.27
N PHE A 93 -6.77 6.43 5.63
CA PHE A 93 -7.87 6.88 4.77
C PHE A 93 -8.89 7.72 5.54
N ALA A 94 -9.26 7.34 6.78
CA ALA A 94 -10.14 8.16 7.60
C ALA A 94 -9.53 9.53 7.91
N ARG A 95 -8.21 9.60 8.20
CA ARG A 95 -7.49 10.86 8.41
C ARG A 95 -7.48 11.73 7.15
N LEU A 96 -7.14 11.15 6.00
CA LEU A 96 -7.14 11.85 4.72
C LEU A 96 -8.55 12.30 4.32
N GLY A 97 -9.58 11.47 4.54
CA GLY A 97 -10.98 11.79 4.29
C GLY A 97 -11.52 12.88 5.22
N THR A 98 -11.06 12.95 6.47
CA THR A 98 -11.35 14.10 7.35
C THR A 98 -10.60 15.37 6.95
N GLN A 99 -9.42 15.24 6.34
CA GLN A 99 -8.62 16.35 5.87
C GLN A 99 -9.11 16.90 4.51
N GLY A 100 -9.91 16.12 3.76
CA GLY A 100 -10.64 16.59 2.57
C GLY A 100 -12.01 17.23 2.85
N ARG A 101 -12.42 17.41 4.12
CA ARG A 101 -13.66 18.13 4.50
C ARG A 101 -13.43 19.61 4.80
N ILE A 102 -12.20 20.09 4.72
CA ILE A 102 -11.89 21.52 4.74
C ILE A 102 -11.66 21.94 3.31
N GLU A 103 -12.67 22.62 2.75
CA GLU A 103 -12.67 23.67 1.72
C GLU A 103 -13.93 23.54 0.82
N GLY A 104 -14.91 24.43 1.07
CA GLY A 104 -15.95 24.82 0.11
C GLY A 104 -17.31 24.16 0.23
#